data_AF-A0A920RDJ2-F1
#
_entry.id   AF-A0A920RDJ2-F1
#
_cell.length_a   1.000
_cell.length_b   1.000
_cell.length_c   1.000
_cell.angle_alpha   90.00
_cell.angle_beta   90.00
_cell.angle_gamma   90.00
#
_symmetry.space_group_name_H-M   'P 1'
#
loop_
_entity.id
_entity.type
_entity.pdbx_description
1 polymer ?
#
loop_
_entity_poly.entity_id
_entity_poly.type
_entity_poly.pdbx_seq_one_letter_code
_entity_poly.pdbx_strand_id
1 'polypeptide(L)'
;MSPTQPHVTWPEPYSMQGIGEDDLIDFTPELKAEAIIAMEDYVMGGLFNPPIHANNSDGKYAAMNCPGGAGGVNITSPPVADPNTATLYVNEHTACFALRLIPGEEADLLFPNSTGTTTSQFANGVPGATARPPRHPSGLPIWKPPYSTIVAYDMNTGEKKFTVPTGETPQRYKDVFERYGVPESEYGNTGTGALVPMVATPNMLIYSDTASDGTPMLWAIDKDNGEIIGEIEAPARSSYGMSSWTHDGHQYIMLQTSSKLTAMALPAAQAESSGY
;
A
#
# COMPACT_ATOMS: atom_id res chain seq x y z
N MET A 1 -31.84 -3.64 -16.34
CA MET A 1 -30.42 -3.36 -16.64
C MET A 1 -30.26 -1.85 -16.56
N SER A 2 -29.55 -1.33 -15.54
CA SER A 2 -29.22 0.11 -15.51
C SER A 2 -28.30 0.41 -16.69
N PRO A 3 -28.54 1.47 -17.49
CA PRO A 3 -27.71 1.83 -18.64
C PRO A 3 -26.24 2.09 -18.30
N THR A 4 -25.93 2.44 -17.05
CA THR A 4 -24.56 2.55 -16.50
C THR A 4 -24.59 2.22 -15.01
N GLN A 5 -23.55 1.54 -14.51
CA GLN A 5 -23.34 1.38 -13.08
C GLN A 5 -22.86 2.74 -12.52
N PRO A 6 -23.57 3.36 -11.56
CA PRO A 6 -23.13 4.63 -11.00
C PRO A 6 -21.78 4.45 -10.29
N HIS A 7 -20.83 5.34 -10.56
CA HIS A 7 -19.57 5.39 -9.84
C HIS A 7 -19.80 6.03 -8.46
N VAL A 8 -19.34 5.36 -7.41
CA VAL A 8 -19.30 5.94 -6.06
C VAL A 8 -18.10 6.87 -6.00
N THR A 9 -18.35 8.17 -5.97
CA THR A 9 -17.32 9.21 -5.92
C THR A 9 -17.22 9.86 -4.54
N TRP A 10 -18.07 9.46 -3.59
CA TRP A 10 -18.07 9.94 -2.21
C TRP A 10 -18.09 8.76 -1.22
N PRO A 11 -17.20 8.72 -0.21
CA PRO A 11 -16.04 9.60 0.03
C PRO A 11 -15.06 9.70 -1.15
N GLU A 12 -14.22 10.73 -1.15
CA GLU A 12 -13.08 10.80 -2.07
C GLU A 12 -12.24 9.51 -1.93
N PRO A 13 -11.81 8.84 -3.00
CA PRO A 13 -11.04 7.59 -2.92
C PRO A 13 -9.76 7.71 -2.10
N TYR A 14 -9.41 6.63 -1.37
CA TYR A 14 -8.17 6.56 -0.58
C TYR A 14 -6.95 6.16 -1.42
N SER A 15 -7.18 5.56 -2.58
CA SER A 15 -6.15 5.11 -3.51
C SER A 15 -6.60 5.40 -4.94
N MET A 16 -5.68 5.31 -5.89
CA MET A 16 -5.93 5.52 -7.32
C MET A 16 -7.06 4.61 -7.83
N GLN A 17 -7.90 5.13 -8.73
CA GLN A 17 -9.09 4.42 -9.27
C GLN A 17 -8.94 4.15 -10.77
N GLY A 18 -7.85 3.48 -11.10
CA GLY A 18 -7.35 3.30 -12.46
C GLY A 18 -5.92 3.82 -12.61
N ILE A 19 -5.40 3.73 -13.82
CA ILE A 19 -4.10 4.27 -14.21
C ILE A 19 -4.20 4.81 -15.64
N GLY A 20 -3.62 5.98 -15.86
CA GLY A 20 -3.38 6.60 -17.16
C GLY A 20 -1.95 7.12 -17.27
N GLU A 21 -1.65 7.77 -18.39
CA GLU A 21 -0.30 8.33 -18.62
C GLU A 21 0.08 9.36 -17.55
N ASP A 22 -0.86 10.19 -17.09
CA ASP A 22 -0.62 11.24 -16.09
C ASP A 22 -0.24 10.71 -14.70
N ASP A 23 -0.56 9.44 -14.42
CA ASP A 23 -0.19 8.77 -13.17
C ASP A 23 1.22 8.19 -13.22
N LEU A 24 1.81 8.05 -14.42
CA LEU A 24 3.15 7.51 -14.60
C LEU A 24 4.21 8.48 -14.08
N ILE A 25 5.26 7.94 -13.47
CA ILE A 25 6.40 8.69 -12.96
C ILE A 25 6.99 9.61 -14.02
N ASP A 26 7.24 10.87 -13.65
CA ASP A 26 7.62 11.92 -14.59
C ASP A 26 8.57 12.99 -14.04
N PHE A 27 9.32 12.68 -12.97
CA PHE A 27 10.35 13.57 -12.41
C PHE A 27 11.41 14.01 -13.44
N THR A 28 11.65 13.18 -14.46
CA THR A 28 12.46 13.56 -15.62
C THR A 28 11.81 13.07 -16.90
N PRO A 29 12.09 13.70 -18.06
CA PRO A 29 11.62 13.20 -19.36
C PRO A 29 12.10 11.78 -19.66
N GLU A 30 13.29 11.40 -19.17
CA GLU A 30 13.85 10.06 -19.33
C GLU A 30 13.05 9.01 -18.55
N LEU A 31 12.77 9.26 -17.27
CA LEU A 31 11.92 8.39 -16.45
C LEU A 31 10.51 8.26 -17.05
N LYS A 32 9.93 9.37 -17.50
CA LYS A 32 8.61 9.34 -18.16
C LYS A 32 8.60 8.47 -19.42
N ALA A 33 9.60 8.62 -20.28
CA ALA A 33 9.70 7.85 -21.51
C ALA A 33 9.87 6.34 -21.20
N GLU A 34 10.73 6.00 -20.25
CA GLU A 34 10.91 4.63 -19.78
C GLU A 34 9.62 4.01 -19.22
N ALA A 35 8.84 4.78 -18.44
CA ALA A 35 7.56 4.34 -17.91
C ALA A 35 6.53 4.09 -19.02
N ILE A 36 6.44 4.98 -20.01
CA ILE A 36 5.55 4.82 -21.17
C ILE A 36 5.90 3.55 -21.95
N ILE A 37 7.19 3.34 -22.25
CA ILE A 37 7.67 2.14 -22.94
C ILE A 37 7.33 0.87 -22.16
N ALA A 38 7.53 0.88 -20.83
CA ALA A 38 7.17 -0.27 -19.98
C ALA A 38 5.67 -0.61 -20.01
N MET A 39 4.82 0.38 -20.32
CA MET A 39 3.36 0.24 -20.39
C MET A 39 2.82 -0.07 -21.79
N GLU A 40 3.65 -0.08 -22.84
CA GLU A 40 3.23 -0.31 -24.24
C GLU A 40 2.51 -1.65 -24.44
N ASP A 41 2.91 -2.69 -23.73
CA ASP A 41 2.28 -4.01 -23.78
C ASP A 41 0.93 -4.07 -23.04
N TYR A 42 0.56 -3.03 -22.30
CA TYR A 42 -0.55 -3.07 -21.36
C TYR A 42 -1.69 -2.12 -21.78
N VAL A 43 -2.89 -2.44 -21.30
CA VAL A 43 -4.06 -1.57 -21.42
C VAL A 43 -4.25 -0.83 -20.10
N MET A 44 -3.98 0.47 -20.12
CA MET A 44 -4.32 1.41 -19.04
C MET A 44 -5.81 1.75 -19.08
N GLY A 45 -6.39 2.14 -17.95
CA GLY A 45 -7.83 2.41 -17.84
C GLY A 45 -8.29 2.69 -16.42
N GLY A 46 -9.59 2.98 -16.28
CA GLY A 46 -10.22 3.24 -14.98
C GLY A 46 -10.36 1.99 -14.09
N LEU A 47 -10.97 2.15 -12.91
CA LEU A 47 -11.18 1.09 -11.92
C LEU A 47 -11.71 -0.24 -12.49
N PHE A 48 -12.65 -0.19 -13.44
CA PHE A 48 -13.29 -1.36 -14.03
C PHE A 48 -12.67 -1.76 -15.38
N ASN A 49 -11.36 -1.55 -15.56
CA ASN A 49 -10.65 -1.89 -16.79
C ASN A 49 -10.73 -3.42 -17.05
N PRO A 50 -11.40 -3.87 -18.14
CA PRO A 50 -11.66 -5.29 -18.35
C PRO A 50 -10.36 -6.06 -18.60
N PRO A 51 -10.21 -7.27 -18.04
CA PRO A 51 -9.04 -8.11 -18.30
C PRO A 51 -8.85 -8.44 -19.79
N ILE A 52 -7.59 -8.64 -20.21
CA ILE A 52 -7.26 -9.05 -21.58
C ILE A 52 -7.21 -10.58 -21.66
N HIS A 53 -7.99 -11.17 -22.58
CA HIS A 53 -7.86 -12.60 -22.89
C HIS A 53 -6.52 -12.87 -23.59
N ALA A 54 -5.89 -14.01 -23.32
CA ALA A 54 -4.55 -14.30 -23.83
C ALA A 54 -4.45 -14.31 -25.36
N ASN A 55 -5.54 -14.66 -26.02
CA ASN A 55 -5.69 -14.70 -27.47
C ASN A 55 -6.32 -13.42 -28.05
N ASN A 56 -6.33 -12.30 -27.32
CA ASN A 56 -6.85 -11.04 -27.82
C ASN A 56 -6.03 -10.58 -29.05
N SER A 57 -6.73 -10.20 -30.13
CA SER A 57 -6.14 -9.68 -31.38
C SER A 57 -5.44 -8.33 -31.25
N ASP A 58 -5.69 -7.58 -30.18
CA ASP A 58 -5.16 -6.22 -29.97
C ASP A 58 -3.65 -6.19 -29.70
N GLY A 59 -3.00 -7.35 -29.57
CA GLY A 59 -1.56 -7.48 -29.33
C GLY A 59 -1.12 -7.10 -27.91
N LYS A 60 -2.05 -6.65 -27.07
CA LYS A 60 -1.81 -6.31 -25.67
C LYS A 60 -1.67 -7.56 -24.81
N TYR A 61 -0.77 -7.50 -23.85
CA TYR A 61 -0.47 -8.60 -22.94
C TYR A 61 -1.49 -8.70 -21.79
N ALA A 62 -1.81 -7.60 -21.12
CA ALA A 62 -2.69 -7.59 -19.96
C ALA A 62 -3.37 -6.22 -19.77
N ALA A 63 -4.51 -6.20 -19.07
CA ALA A 63 -5.10 -4.95 -18.59
C ALA A 63 -4.55 -4.60 -17.22
N MET A 64 -4.33 -3.31 -16.98
CA MET A 64 -3.91 -2.80 -15.69
C MET A 64 -5.13 -2.50 -14.82
N ASN A 65 -5.15 -3.04 -13.61
CA ASN A 65 -6.22 -2.82 -12.63
C ASN A 65 -5.60 -2.18 -11.40
N CYS A 66 -6.07 -0.98 -11.03
CA CYS A 66 -5.53 -0.16 -9.96
C CYS A 66 -6.69 0.38 -9.11
N PRO A 67 -6.75 0.11 -7.79
CA PRO A 67 -5.79 -0.73 -7.07
C PRO A 67 -5.87 -2.19 -7.55
N GLY A 68 -4.72 -2.85 -7.63
CA GLY A 68 -4.64 -4.29 -7.92
C GLY A 68 -4.91 -5.13 -6.68
N GLY A 69 -5.00 -6.45 -6.80
CA GLY A 69 -5.25 -7.33 -5.64
C GLY A 69 -4.14 -7.36 -4.58
N ALA A 70 -3.00 -6.72 -4.81
CA ALA A 70 -1.97 -6.45 -3.80
C ALA A 70 -1.83 -4.95 -3.48
N GLY A 71 -2.53 -4.08 -4.22
CA GLY A 71 -2.61 -2.64 -3.93
C GLY A 71 -3.88 -2.29 -3.17
N GLY A 72 -4.01 -1.04 -2.77
CA GLY A 72 -5.08 -0.59 -1.88
C GLY A 72 -4.90 -1.13 -0.46
N VAL A 73 -6.01 -1.51 0.17
CA VAL A 73 -6.05 -2.07 1.53
C VAL A 73 -5.98 -3.59 1.46
N ASN A 74 -5.17 -4.21 2.32
CA ASN A 74 -5.10 -5.67 2.43
C ASN A 74 -5.27 -6.16 3.88
N ILE A 75 -5.44 -7.47 4.03
CA ILE A 75 -5.68 -8.14 5.32
C ILE A 75 -4.59 -7.85 6.35
N THR A 76 -3.34 -7.65 5.92
CA THR A 76 -2.18 -7.42 6.79
C THR A 76 -2.14 -6.04 7.44
N SER A 77 -2.91 -5.10 6.92
CA SER A 77 -2.99 -3.70 7.36
C SER A 77 -4.46 -3.27 7.45
N PRO A 78 -5.24 -3.87 8.36
CA PRO A 78 -6.65 -3.57 8.45
C PRO A 78 -6.84 -2.08 8.81
N PRO A 79 -7.88 -1.42 8.26
CA PRO A 79 -8.25 -0.08 8.69
C PRO A 79 -8.53 -0.03 10.20
N VAL A 80 -8.22 1.10 10.81
CA VAL A 80 -8.44 1.35 12.24
C VAL A 80 -9.41 2.50 12.37
N ALA A 81 -10.38 2.39 13.27
CA ALA A 81 -11.32 3.48 13.57
C ALA A 81 -11.14 3.97 15.00
N ASP A 82 -11.26 5.28 15.20
CA ASP A 82 -11.39 5.89 16.52
C ASP A 82 -12.84 6.37 16.70
N PRO A 83 -13.64 5.71 17.56
CA PRO A 83 -15.03 6.08 17.76
C PRO A 83 -15.21 7.40 18.52
N ASN A 84 -14.20 7.91 19.23
CA ASN A 84 -14.32 9.17 19.98
C ASN A 84 -14.26 10.39 19.06
N THR A 85 -13.51 10.27 17.97
CA THR A 85 -13.34 11.32 16.95
C THR A 85 -14.08 10.99 15.66
N ALA A 86 -14.84 9.89 15.64
CA ALA A 86 -15.51 9.35 14.45
C ALA A 86 -14.59 9.29 13.22
N THR A 87 -13.30 8.96 13.41
CA THR A 87 -12.31 8.97 12.34
C THR A 87 -11.94 7.54 11.93
N LEU A 88 -11.93 7.25 10.63
CA LEU A 88 -11.42 6.00 10.05
C LEU A 88 -10.07 6.26 9.39
N TYR A 89 -9.07 5.48 9.76
CA TYR A 89 -7.73 5.49 9.19
C TYR A 89 -7.56 4.27 8.29
N VAL A 90 -7.22 4.53 7.04
CA VAL A 90 -7.04 3.54 5.99
C VAL A 90 -5.60 3.58 5.53
N ASN A 91 -4.83 2.52 5.77
CA ASN A 91 -3.54 2.37 5.12
C ASN A 91 -3.72 1.72 3.75
N GLU A 92 -3.07 2.28 2.75
CA GLU A 92 -3.03 1.69 1.41
C GLU A 92 -1.61 1.57 0.88
N HIS A 93 -1.42 0.59 0.01
CA HIS A 93 -0.25 0.46 -0.85
C HIS A 93 -0.66 0.80 -2.29
N THR A 94 -0.04 1.81 -2.88
CA THR A 94 -0.29 2.17 -4.26
C THR A 94 0.33 1.12 -5.18
N ALA A 95 -0.51 0.22 -5.71
CA ALA A 95 -0.10 -0.80 -6.66
C ALA A 95 -1.23 -1.27 -7.56
N CYS A 96 -0.83 -1.81 -8.72
CA CYS A 96 -1.71 -2.33 -9.75
C CYS A 96 -1.45 -3.82 -10.03
N PHE A 97 -2.45 -4.49 -10.59
CA PHE A 97 -2.32 -5.83 -11.18
C PHE A 97 -2.29 -5.75 -12.70
N ALA A 98 -1.55 -6.66 -13.31
CA ALA A 98 -1.69 -7.00 -14.72
C ALA A 98 -2.62 -8.22 -14.82
N LEU A 99 -3.85 -8.01 -15.31
CA LEU A 99 -4.84 -9.08 -15.47
C LEU A 99 -4.86 -9.60 -16.90
N ARG A 100 -4.59 -10.90 -17.02
CA ARG A 100 -4.65 -11.68 -18.26
C ARG A 100 -5.49 -12.93 -18.01
N LEU A 101 -6.48 -13.18 -18.86
CA LEU A 101 -7.38 -14.32 -18.73
C LEU A 101 -7.07 -15.41 -19.76
N ILE A 102 -7.23 -16.66 -19.33
CA ILE A 102 -7.29 -17.86 -20.18
C ILE A 102 -8.53 -18.69 -19.78
N PRO A 103 -8.97 -19.66 -20.60
CA PRO A 103 -9.95 -20.65 -20.17
C PRO A 103 -9.48 -21.34 -18.88
N GLY A 104 -10.37 -21.51 -17.90
CA GLY A 104 -9.96 -22.05 -16.61
C GLY A 104 -9.51 -23.51 -16.67
N GLU A 105 -9.95 -24.27 -17.69
CA GLU A 105 -9.41 -25.60 -17.97
C GLU A 105 -7.93 -25.57 -18.36
N GLU A 106 -7.47 -24.54 -19.08
CA GLU A 106 -6.06 -24.36 -19.42
C GLU A 106 -5.27 -23.90 -18.20
N ALA A 107 -5.86 -23.04 -17.36
CA ALA A 107 -5.22 -22.58 -16.13
C ALA A 107 -5.01 -23.69 -15.10
N ASP A 108 -5.95 -24.64 -15.01
CA ASP A 108 -5.85 -25.76 -14.07
C ASP A 108 -4.63 -26.66 -14.37
N LEU A 109 -4.23 -26.76 -15.65
CA LEU A 109 -3.02 -27.47 -16.07
C LEU A 109 -1.73 -26.86 -15.50
N LEU A 110 -1.75 -25.59 -15.07
CA LEU A 110 -0.62 -24.94 -14.40
C LEU A 110 -0.42 -25.46 -12.96
N PHE A 111 -1.42 -26.12 -12.38
CA PHE A 111 -1.45 -26.61 -11.00
C PHE A 111 -1.70 -28.12 -10.97
N PRO A 112 -0.70 -28.96 -11.32
CA PRO A 112 -0.88 -30.40 -11.55
C PRO A 112 -1.35 -31.22 -10.33
N ASN A 113 -1.40 -30.60 -9.15
CA ASN A 113 -1.85 -31.21 -7.89
C ASN A 113 -3.20 -30.63 -7.41
N SER A 114 -3.95 -29.93 -8.27
CA SER A 114 -5.29 -29.47 -7.93
C SER A 114 -6.20 -30.68 -7.65
N THR A 115 -6.98 -30.61 -6.57
CA THR A 115 -7.94 -31.66 -6.17
C THR A 115 -9.38 -31.27 -6.48
N GLY A 116 -9.58 -30.08 -7.04
CA GLY A 116 -10.89 -29.58 -7.45
C GLY A 116 -11.43 -30.36 -8.64
N THR A 117 -12.73 -30.62 -8.65
CA THR A 117 -13.41 -31.30 -9.76
C THR A 117 -14.16 -30.33 -10.69
N THR A 118 -14.11 -29.04 -10.38
CA THR A 118 -14.81 -27.98 -11.11
C THR A 118 -13.80 -26.89 -11.48
N THR A 119 -13.69 -26.60 -12.77
CA THR A 119 -12.89 -25.49 -13.28
C THR A 119 -13.76 -24.25 -13.43
N SER A 120 -13.18 -23.06 -13.16
CA SER A 120 -13.83 -21.81 -13.52
C SER A 120 -13.88 -21.68 -15.05
N GLN A 121 -14.84 -20.94 -15.60
CA GLN A 121 -14.89 -20.71 -17.05
C GLN A 121 -13.63 -19.95 -17.52
N PHE A 122 -13.17 -18.98 -16.74
CA PHE A 122 -11.94 -18.22 -16.98
C PHE A 122 -11.14 -18.14 -15.68
N ALA A 123 -9.82 -18.07 -15.82
CA ALA A 123 -8.89 -17.90 -14.71
C ALA A 123 -7.67 -17.06 -15.13
N ASN A 124 -6.83 -16.69 -14.17
CA ASN A 124 -5.61 -15.95 -14.44
C ASN A 124 -4.67 -16.79 -15.34
N GLY A 125 -4.04 -16.13 -16.32
CA GLY A 125 -3.19 -16.76 -17.32
C GLY A 125 -1.80 -17.19 -16.84
N VAL A 126 -1.53 -17.13 -15.53
CA VAL A 126 -0.21 -17.44 -14.95
C VAL A 126 -0.35 -18.13 -13.58
N PRO A 127 0.70 -18.83 -13.09
CA PRO A 127 0.72 -19.47 -11.76
C PRO A 127 0.78 -18.52 -10.54
N GLY A 128 0.24 -17.30 -10.63
CA GLY A 128 0.34 -16.26 -9.60
C GLY A 128 -0.87 -15.34 -9.53
N ALA A 129 -0.86 -14.38 -8.59
CA ALA A 129 -1.98 -13.45 -8.38
C ALA A 129 -2.09 -12.36 -9.47
N THR A 130 -0.97 -12.02 -10.12
CA THR A 130 -0.88 -11.07 -11.24
C THR A 130 -0.10 -11.71 -12.38
N ALA A 131 -0.48 -11.43 -13.62
CA ALA A 131 0.40 -11.66 -14.77
C ALA A 131 1.68 -10.81 -14.64
N ARG A 132 2.62 -10.95 -15.59
CA ARG A 132 3.86 -10.16 -15.62
C ARG A 132 3.51 -8.67 -15.44
N PRO A 133 3.82 -8.03 -14.29
CA PRO A 133 3.55 -6.62 -14.12
C PRO A 133 4.63 -5.81 -14.87
N PRO A 134 4.28 -4.63 -15.39
CA PRO A 134 5.26 -3.73 -16.00
C PRO A 134 6.27 -3.30 -14.94
N ARG A 135 7.54 -3.13 -15.33
CA ARG A 135 8.63 -2.68 -14.44
C ARG A 135 9.38 -1.53 -15.09
N HIS A 136 9.64 -0.49 -14.31
CA HIS A 136 10.49 0.60 -14.75
C HIS A 136 11.95 0.14 -14.78
N PRO A 137 12.72 0.40 -15.86
CA PRO A 137 14.14 0.04 -15.93
C PRO A 137 15.01 0.62 -14.79
N SER A 138 14.73 1.84 -14.35
CA SER A 138 15.34 2.47 -13.16
C SER A 138 15.17 1.71 -11.83
N GLY A 139 14.16 0.84 -11.71
CA GLY A 139 13.79 0.14 -10.48
C GLY A 139 12.82 0.91 -9.56
N LEU A 140 12.39 2.11 -9.96
CA LEU A 140 11.28 2.84 -9.31
C LEU A 140 9.93 2.19 -9.65
N PRO A 141 8.88 2.40 -8.83
CA PRO A 141 7.51 2.16 -9.25
C PRO A 141 7.18 2.95 -10.53
N ILE A 142 6.31 2.38 -11.37
CA ILE A 142 5.96 2.99 -12.65
C ILE A 142 5.07 4.22 -12.50
N TRP A 143 4.35 4.33 -11.37
CA TRP A 143 3.49 5.46 -11.02
C TRP A 143 4.21 6.44 -10.09
N LYS A 144 3.66 7.64 -9.96
CA LYS A 144 4.16 8.68 -9.05
C LYS A 144 3.98 8.26 -7.58
N PRO A 145 4.87 8.72 -6.68
CA PRO A 145 4.68 8.57 -5.24
C PRO A 145 3.54 9.48 -4.72
N PRO A 146 3.02 9.25 -3.49
CA PRO A 146 3.47 8.22 -2.53
C PRO A 146 3.11 6.79 -2.94
N TYR A 147 3.89 5.81 -2.47
CA TYR A 147 3.71 4.38 -2.77
C TYR A 147 2.95 3.63 -1.66
N SER A 148 2.85 4.26 -0.49
CA SER A 148 2.00 3.83 0.62
C SER A 148 1.59 5.04 1.44
N THR A 149 0.33 5.07 1.85
CA THR A 149 -0.23 6.20 2.62
C THR A 149 -1.13 5.73 3.75
N ILE A 150 -1.35 6.63 4.72
CA ILE A 150 -2.48 6.59 5.65
C ILE A 150 -3.43 7.72 5.24
N VAL A 151 -4.69 7.37 5.00
CA VAL A 151 -5.78 8.29 4.70
C VAL A 151 -6.75 8.30 5.86
N ALA A 152 -7.04 9.48 6.41
CA ALA A 152 -8.03 9.66 7.47
C ALA A 152 -9.34 10.21 6.90
N TYR A 153 -10.46 9.61 7.29
CA TYR A 153 -11.81 10.06 6.95
C TYR A 153 -12.61 10.41 8.20
N ASP A 154 -13.31 11.54 8.16
CA ASP A 154 -14.42 11.78 9.09
C ASP A 154 -15.61 10.90 8.67
N MET A 155 -16.02 9.98 9.54
CA MET A 155 -17.07 9.01 9.27
C MET A 155 -18.48 9.60 9.35
N ASN A 156 -18.65 10.80 9.91
CA ASN A 156 -19.93 11.50 9.91
C ASN A 156 -20.20 12.20 8.58
N THR A 157 -19.16 12.77 7.95
CA THR A 157 -19.31 13.54 6.70
C THR A 157 -18.88 12.74 5.46
N GLY A 158 -17.92 11.84 5.62
CA GLY A 158 -17.20 11.19 4.51
C GLY A 158 -16.05 12.04 3.97
N GLU A 159 -15.70 13.16 4.62
CA GLU A 159 -14.60 14.02 4.21
C GLU A 159 -13.25 13.37 4.52
N LYS A 160 -12.32 13.50 3.58
CA LYS A 160 -10.91 13.14 3.79
C LYS A 160 -10.26 14.24 4.65
N LYS A 161 -9.84 13.90 5.88
CA LYS A 161 -9.16 14.83 6.79
C LYS A 161 -7.73 15.10 6.33
N PHE A 162 -6.98 14.03 6.04
CA PHE A 162 -5.60 14.11 5.56
C PHE A 162 -5.16 12.83 4.84
N THR A 163 -4.06 12.94 4.11
CA THR A 163 -3.30 11.82 3.55
C THR A 163 -1.82 12.05 3.85
N VAL A 164 -1.17 11.05 4.45
CA VAL A 164 0.27 11.10 4.77
C VAL A 164 0.98 9.85 4.27
N PRO A 165 2.20 9.95 3.71
CA PRO A 165 3.01 8.78 3.36
C PRO A 165 3.36 7.94 4.61
N THR A 166 3.57 6.63 4.46
CA THR A 166 4.02 5.77 5.57
C THR A 166 5.51 5.48 5.53
N GLY A 167 6.17 5.61 6.68
CA GLY A 167 7.61 5.47 6.82
C GLY A 167 8.36 6.55 6.03
N GLU A 168 9.59 6.26 5.63
CA GLU A 168 10.42 7.17 4.84
C GLU A 168 10.68 6.63 3.44
N THR A 169 11.10 7.51 2.52
CA THR A 169 11.61 7.14 1.20
C THR A 169 12.77 6.13 1.34
N PRO A 170 12.62 4.88 0.87
CA PRO A 170 13.69 3.88 0.91
C PRO A 170 14.98 4.38 0.29
N GLN A 171 16.13 4.05 0.87
CA GLN A 171 17.45 4.49 0.38
C GLN A 171 17.66 4.14 -1.09
N ARG A 172 17.26 2.93 -1.50
CA ARG A 172 17.33 2.49 -2.90
C ARG A 172 16.59 3.40 -3.88
N TYR A 173 15.56 4.12 -3.45
CA TYR A 173 14.85 5.10 -4.27
C TYR A 173 15.57 6.45 -4.26
N LYS A 174 16.06 6.91 -3.10
CA LYS A 174 16.91 8.11 -3.01
C LYS A 174 18.12 8.00 -3.94
N ASP A 175 18.79 6.84 -3.94
CA ASP A 175 19.95 6.57 -4.82
C ASP A 175 19.58 6.64 -6.31
N VAL A 176 18.35 6.25 -6.68
CA VAL A 176 17.88 6.35 -8.08
C VAL A 176 17.59 7.81 -8.41
N PHE A 177 16.85 8.52 -7.55
CA PHE A 177 16.55 9.94 -7.75
C PHE A 177 17.83 10.78 -7.89
N GLU A 178 18.85 10.52 -7.06
CA GLU A 178 20.16 11.18 -7.18
C GLU A 178 20.83 10.92 -8.53
N ARG A 179 20.82 9.67 -9.02
CA ARG A 179 21.38 9.34 -10.35
C ARG A 179 20.68 10.06 -11.50
N TYR A 180 19.38 10.31 -11.36
CA TYR A 180 18.59 11.08 -12.34
C TYR A 180 18.59 12.60 -12.06
N GLY A 181 19.31 13.06 -11.03
CA GLY A 181 19.40 14.49 -10.68
C GLY A 181 18.11 15.08 -10.09
N VAL A 182 17.23 14.25 -9.54
CA VAL A 182 15.96 14.68 -8.92
C VAL A 182 16.21 15.02 -7.44
N PRO A 183 16.06 16.28 -7.01
CA PRO A 183 16.28 16.67 -5.63
C PRO A 183 15.14 16.21 -4.70
N GLU A 184 15.43 16.04 -3.40
CA GLU A 184 14.44 15.64 -2.39
C GLU A 184 13.26 16.61 -2.27
N SER A 185 13.48 17.90 -2.53
CA SER A 185 12.41 18.89 -2.59
C SER A 185 11.36 18.62 -3.67
N GLU A 186 11.69 17.80 -4.68
CA GLU A 186 10.79 17.46 -5.78
C GLU A 186 10.05 16.14 -5.53
N TYR A 187 10.73 15.09 -5.04
CA TYR A 187 10.10 13.79 -4.81
C TYR A 187 9.47 13.64 -3.40
N GLY A 188 9.86 14.48 -2.44
CA GLY A 188 9.31 14.47 -1.08
C GLY A 188 9.48 13.14 -0.34
N ASN A 189 8.53 12.79 0.53
CA ASN A 189 8.47 11.47 1.13
C ASN A 189 7.62 10.54 0.26
N THR A 190 8.24 9.52 -0.34
CA THR A 190 7.54 8.58 -1.20
C THR A 190 6.74 7.54 -0.41
N GLY A 191 6.98 7.42 0.89
CA GLY A 191 6.62 6.25 1.66
C GLY A 191 7.38 5.00 1.21
N THR A 192 7.31 3.95 2.02
CA THR A 192 8.05 2.70 1.79
C THR A 192 7.47 1.85 0.68
N GLY A 193 6.18 2.05 0.35
CA GLY A 193 5.40 1.15 -0.49
C GLY A 193 4.90 -0.08 0.26
N ALA A 194 4.90 -0.05 1.59
CA ALA A 194 4.48 -1.18 2.40
C ALA A 194 3.10 -0.99 3.01
N LEU A 195 2.43 -2.11 3.23
CA LEU A 195 1.23 -2.16 4.07
C LEU A 195 1.67 -2.18 5.54
N VAL A 196 1.06 -1.32 6.35
CA VAL A 196 1.45 -1.08 7.75
C VAL A 196 0.34 -1.43 8.73
N PRO A 197 0.63 -2.13 9.82
CA PRO A 197 -0.32 -2.26 10.92
C PRO A 197 -0.41 -0.94 11.68
N MET A 198 -1.60 -0.64 12.20
CA MET A 198 -1.88 0.58 12.95
C MET A 198 -2.67 0.26 14.23
N VAL A 199 -2.61 1.16 15.22
CA VAL A 199 -3.50 1.18 16.38
C VAL A 199 -3.84 2.63 16.75
N ALA A 200 -5.12 2.91 16.98
CA ALA A 200 -5.58 4.20 17.47
C ALA A 200 -5.64 4.17 19.00
N THR A 201 -5.16 5.25 19.61
CA THR A 201 -5.29 5.54 21.04
C THR A 201 -6.19 6.77 21.24
N PRO A 202 -6.54 7.13 22.49
CA PRO A 202 -7.31 8.34 22.75
C PRO A 202 -6.66 9.62 22.21
N ASN A 203 -5.33 9.67 22.08
CA ASN A 203 -4.59 10.88 21.72
C ASN A 203 -3.75 10.80 20.44
N MET A 204 -3.50 9.61 19.88
CA MET A 204 -2.63 9.45 18.70
C MET A 204 -3.04 8.24 17.87
N LEU A 205 -2.65 8.23 16.60
CA LEU A 205 -2.59 7.01 15.80
C LEU A 205 -1.13 6.54 15.78
N ILE A 206 -0.89 5.26 16.01
CA ILE A 206 0.44 4.66 15.95
C ILE A 206 0.49 3.69 14.77
N TYR A 207 1.57 3.69 13.99
CA TYR A 207 1.81 2.71 12.93
C TYR A 207 3.26 2.22 12.94
N SER A 208 3.50 1.05 12.32
CA SER A 208 4.85 0.47 12.17
C SER A 208 5.27 0.40 10.70
N ASP A 209 6.46 0.87 10.40
CA ASP A 209 7.08 0.79 9.07
C ASP A 209 8.62 0.86 9.18
N THR A 210 9.33 1.39 8.19
CA THR A 210 10.80 1.53 8.20
C THR A 210 11.29 2.92 7.81
N ALA A 211 12.37 3.36 8.45
CA ALA A 211 13.15 4.53 8.03
C ALA A 211 13.89 4.25 6.71
N SER A 212 14.55 5.27 6.17
CA SER A 212 15.20 5.23 4.84
C SER A 212 16.22 4.09 4.72
N ASP A 213 16.95 3.81 5.80
CA ASP A 213 17.98 2.77 5.89
C ASP A 213 17.41 1.36 6.20
N GLY A 214 16.09 1.24 6.36
CA GLY A 214 15.40 0.00 6.71
C GLY A 214 15.24 -0.24 8.21
N THR A 215 15.67 0.70 9.06
CA THR A 215 15.46 0.60 10.51
C THR A 215 13.96 0.51 10.81
N PRO A 216 13.48 -0.54 11.51
CA PRO A 216 12.08 -0.63 11.88
C PRO A 216 11.72 0.44 12.90
N MET A 217 10.60 1.13 12.70
CA MET A 217 10.14 2.15 13.65
C MET A 217 8.66 1.98 13.99
N LEU A 218 8.28 2.63 15.08
CA LEU A 218 6.93 3.07 15.35
C LEU A 218 6.85 4.59 15.24
N TRP A 219 5.86 5.08 14.51
CA TRP A 219 5.51 6.49 14.44
C TRP A 219 4.17 6.71 15.13
N ALA A 220 4.10 7.78 15.91
CA ALA A 220 2.86 8.34 16.42
C ALA A 220 2.51 9.59 15.61
N ILE A 221 1.30 9.65 15.08
CA ILE A 221 0.78 10.81 14.37
C ILE A 221 -0.39 11.44 15.12
N ASP A 222 -0.49 12.76 15.01
CA ASP A 222 -1.65 13.53 15.45
C ASP A 222 -2.87 13.18 14.59
N LYS A 223 -4.02 12.98 15.25
CA LYS A 223 -5.25 12.47 14.64
C LYS A 223 -6.04 13.53 13.87
N ASP A 224 -5.70 14.80 14.02
CA ASP A 224 -6.39 15.91 13.38
C ASP A 224 -5.71 16.33 12.10
N ASN A 225 -4.38 16.35 12.07
CA ASN A 225 -3.62 16.84 10.91
C ASN A 225 -2.64 15.82 10.30
N GLY A 226 -2.43 14.66 10.95
CA GLY A 226 -1.53 13.61 10.45
C GLY A 226 -0.04 13.87 10.68
N GLU A 227 0.32 14.95 11.39
CA GLU A 227 1.72 15.27 11.69
C GLU A 227 2.34 14.22 12.61
N ILE A 228 3.60 13.88 12.37
CA ILE A 228 4.37 13.00 13.26
C ILE A 228 4.65 13.75 14.57
N ILE A 229 4.21 13.19 15.69
CA ILE A 229 4.37 13.75 17.04
C ILE A 229 5.28 12.88 17.93
N GLY A 230 5.74 11.74 17.43
CA GLY A 230 6.69 10.89 18.13
C GLY A 230 7.19 9.75 17.26
N GLU A 231 8.44 9.37 17.46
CA GLU A 231 9.12 8.31 16.72
C GLU A 231 9.98 7.50 17.68
N ILE A 232 9.93 6.18 17.56
CA ILE A 232 10.80 5.27 18.32
C ILE A 232 11.24 4.12 17.42
N GLU A 233 12.50 3.71 17.57
CA GLU A 233 12.98 2.48 16.95
C GLU A 233 12.22 1.28 17.52
N ALA A 234 11.79 0.39 16.63
CA ALA A 234 11.17 -0.87 16.97
C ALA A 234 12.21 -2.00 16.84
N PRO A 235 12.16 -3.03 17.70
CA PRO A 235 13.12 -4.14 17.63
C PRO A 235 12.99 -4.98 16.35
N ALA A 236 11.84 -4.91 15.67
CA ALA A 236 11.58 -5.52 14.38
C ALA A 236 10.34 -4.90 13.73
N ARG A 237 10.22 -5.03 12.41
CA ARG A 237 9.03 -4.59 11.66
C ARG A 237 7.81 -5.40 12.09
N SER A 238 6.70 -4.71 12.35
CA SER A 238 5.44 -5.41 12.64
C SER A 238 4.75 -5.86 11.35
N SER A 239 4.28 -7.12 11.30
CA SER A 239 3.79 -7.75 10.07
C SER A 239 2.27 -7.88 9.96
N TYR A 240 1.54 -7.79 11.08
CA TYR A 240 0.08 -7.94 11.08
C TYR A 240 -0.53 -7.47 12.39
N GLY A 241 -1.50 -6.56 12.29
CA GLY A 241 -2.26 -6.09 13.45
C GLY A 241 -1.39 -5.37 14.49
N MET A 242 -2.02 -4.51 15.26
CA MET A 242 -1.38 -3.85 16.40
C MET A 242 -2.45 -3.63 17.45
N SER A 243 -2.09 -3.79 18.71
CA SER A 243 -3.01 -3.51 19.81
C SER A 243 -2.33 -2.72 20.91
N SER A 244 -3.14 -2.07 21.74
CA SER A 244 -2.66 -1.38 22.93
C SER A 244 -3.32 -1.98 24.16
N TRP A 245 -2.54 -2.12 25.23
CA TRP A 245 -3.00 -2.68 26.50
C TRP A 245 -2.47 -1.87 27.67
N THR A 246 -3.22 -1.81 28.77
CA THR A 246 -2.73 -1.23 30.03
C THR A 246 -2.47 -2.36 31.03
N HIS A 247 -1.24 -2.43 31.52
CA HIS A 247 -0.82 -3.37 32.57
C HIS A 247 -0.09 -2.60 33.66
N ASP A 248 -0.46 -2.82 34.92
CA ASP A 248 0.11 -2.14 36.09
C ASP A 248 0.19 -0.60 35.97
N GLY A 249 -0.88 0.00 35.41
CA GLY A 249 -0.99 1.45 35.22
C GLY A 249 -0.17 2.01 34.06
N HIS A 250 0.41 1.16 33.22
CA HIS A 250 1.27 1.55 32.13
C HIS A 250 0.75 1.02 30.79
N GLN A 251 0.84 1.85 29.75
CA GLN A 251 0.40 1.49 28.41
C GLN A 251 1.52 0.79 27.65
N TYR A 252 1.16 -0.28 26.97
CA TYR A 252 2.01 -1.08 26.11
C TYR A 252 1.41 -1.13 24.71
N ILE A 253 2.27 -1.15 23.70
CA ILE A 253 1.93 -1.42 22.31
C ILE A 253 2.42 -2.83 21.96
N MET A 254 1.50 -3.66 21.49
CA MET A 254 1.77 -5.04 21.10
C MET A 254 1.98 -5.11 19.60
N LEU A 255 3.15 -5.60 19.21
CA LEU A 255 3.55 -5.80 17.82
C LEU A 255 3.59 -7.29 17.48
N GLN A 256 3.05 -7.69 16.34
CA GLN A 256 3.39 -9.00 15.75
C GLN A 256 4.72 -8.88 15.01
N THR A 257 5.78 -9.46 15.55
CA THR A 257 7.13 -9.44 14.96
C THR A 257 7.55 -10.86 14.56
N SER A 258 7.45 -11.15 13.27
CA SER A 258 7.68 -12.50 12.74
C SER A 258 6.76 -13.52 13.45
N SER A 259 7.33 -14.53 14.13
CA SER A 259 6.59 -15.58 14.83
C SER A 259 6.26 -15.27 16.30
N LYS A 260 6.49 -14.03 16.77
CA LYS A 260 6.30 -13.65 18.19
C LYS A 260 5.45 -12.39 18.33
N LEU A 261 4.90 -12.22 19.53
CA LEU A 261 4.36 -10.94 20.00
C LEU A 261 5.43 -10.21 20.81
N THR A 262 5.65 -8.94 20.49
CA THR A 262 6.57 -8.05 21.21
C THR A 262 5.78 -6.96 21.89
N ALA A 263 5.96 -6.80 23.20
CA ALA A 263 5.38 -5.70 23.96
C ALA A 263 6.40 -4.56 24.04
N MET A 264 6.02 -3.37 23.58
CA MET A 264 6.78 -2.15 23.76
C MET A 264 6.09 -1.28 24.81
N ALA A 265 6.80 -0.97 25.89
CA ALA A 265 6.32 -0.08 26.92
C ALA A 265 6.43 1.38 26.45
N LEU A 266 5.40 2.20 26.68
CA LEU A 266 5.55 3.65 26.47
C LEU A 266 6.59 4.22 27.46
N PRO A 267 7.26 5.35 27.16
CA PRO A 267 8.35 5.87 27.97
C PRO A 267 8.06 6.01 29.48
N ALA A 268 6.81 6.33 29.85
CA ALA A 268 6.39 6.43 31.25
C ALA A 268 6.43 5.10 32.03
N ALA A 269 6.55 3.98 31.34
CA ALA A 269 6.66 2.63 31.90
C ALA A 269 8.12 2.17 32.08
N GLN A 270 9.10 2.99 31.67
CA GLN A 270 10.50 2.68 31.87
C GLN A 270 10.78 2.62 33.37
N ALA A 271 11.29 1.48 33.85
CA ALA A 271 11.70 1.37 35.24
C ALA A 271 12.73 2.48 35.52
N GLU A 272 12.47 3.31 36.53
CA GLU A 272 13.48 4.24 37.02
C GLU A 272 14.75 3.44 37.26
N SER A 273 15.85 3.83 36.62
CA SER A 273 17.12 3.15 36.82
C SER A 273 17.45 3.24 38.32
N SER A 274 17.25 2.16 39.05
CA SER A 274 17.77 2.02 40.39
C SER A 274 19.29 2.00 40.24
N GLY A 275 19.90 3.17 40.40
CA GLY A 275 21.34 3.31 40.44
C GLY A 275 21.89 2.37 41.49
N TYR A 276 22.72 1.44 41.06
CA TYR A 276 23.66 0.73 41.90
C TYR A 276 25.05 1.25 41.59
#